data_AF-A0A936HZ49-F1
#
_entry.id   AF-A0A936HZ49-F1
#
_cell.length_a   1.000
_cell.length_b   1.000
_cell.length_c   1.000
_cell.angle_alpha   90.00
_cell.angle_beta   90.00
_cell.angle_gamma   90.00
#
_symmetry.space_group_name_H-M   'P 1'
#
loop_
_entity.id
_entity.type
_entity.pdbx_description
1 polymer ?
#
loop_
_entity_poly.entity_id
_entity_poly.type
_entity_poly.pdbx_seq_one_letter_code
_entity_poly.pdbx_strand_id
1 'polypeptide(L)'
;MTSVRLNPLDSAWLFTESRATPNHVGGLLQFRLPEGAPKDYMRQLMIEFRDHREFTAPWNRRLKYAFNKNPMPVWIEDDAIDLEYHVRHAALPWPGGERELGELVGRLQSTPLDLSRPPWECTIIEGLEGDRFALFIKMHHSLIDGVSGMKLLQRAMSPDREKSRKLPPFWASGLPRQTRARDDNPLPTVANAAAMAVDALRGQARTVPQLVVAFGRMLKGLGSGEGMVVPFTSPQSVLNGRVREKRRFATQQFPMERLRDLARAAECTLNDVVLGICGGALRRFLEERGDLPAKSLTTGIPVSVRPADDNHGGNAITFIIATLGTDIADARERLAAIRESVRHAKEHVQSLPKQAMLQYTVLLMAPTILTLLTGIGGRTRPMFNITISNVPGPDQPLYFRGAELVAIYPASIVTHGQALNITCESYAGAMNFGFTGCHSSLPSMQRLAVYATEALEELEAAVMPPPKPVRKSPRKPVPVAAATVGDRKKAKKAATPQTTPARPARRKAPPA
;
A
#
# COMPACT_ATOMS: atom_id res chain seq x y z
N MET A 1 22.72 -17.55 20.65
CA MET A 1 21.90 -16.83 19.65
C MET A 1 21.46 -17.81 18.59
N THR A 2 20.16 -17.99 18.44
CA THR A 2 19.51 -18.70 17.34
C THR A 2 19.72 -17.89 16.06
N SER A 3 20.31 -18.49 15.02
CA SER A 3 20.48 -17.85 13.71
C SER A 3 19.48 -18.42 12.71
N VAL A 4 18.87 -17.54 11.91
CA VAL A 4 17.93 -17.92 10.85
C VAL A 4 18.49 -17.47 9.50
N ARG A 5 18.55 -18.39 8.54
CA ARG A 5 19.03 -18.11 7.18
C ARG A 5 18.02 -17.25 6.43
N LEU A 6 18.51 -16.36 5.57
CA LEU A 6 17.68 -15.66 4.61
C LEU A 6 17.44 -16.56 3.40
N ASN A 7 16.21 -16.59 2.91
CA ASN A 7 15.94 -17.20 1.61
C ASN A 7 16.50 -16.30 0.48
N PRO A 8 16.62 -16.80 -0.76
CA PRO A 8 17.17 -16.02 -1.88
C PRO A 8 16.41 -14.73 -2.21
N LEU A 9 15.07 -14.73 -2.11
CA LEU A 9 14.25 -13.55 -2.37
C LEU A 9 14.45 -12.47 -1.30
N ASP A 10 14.53 -12.87 -0.03
CA ASP A 10 14.79 -11.96 1.10
C ASP A 10 16.19 -11.33 0.98
N SER A 11 17.16 -12.11 0.51
CA SER A 11 18.52 -11.62 0.23
C SER A 11 18.53 -10.61 -0.92
N ALA A 12 17.73 -10.84 -1.97
CA ALA A 12 17.65 -9.91 -3.11
C ALA A 12 17.15 -8.52 -2.69
N TRP A 13 16.22 -8.43 -1.74
CA TRP A 13 15.79 -7.14 -1.18
C TRP A 13 16.93 -6.40 -0.48
N LEU A 14 17.82 -7.09 0.22
CA LEU A 14 18.99 -6.43 0.83
C LEU A 14 20.00 -5.97 -0.22
N PHE A 15 20.28 -6.78 -1.24
CA PHE A 15 21.30 -6.46 -2.25
C PHE A 15 20.85 -5.42 -3.28
N THR A 16 19.55 -5.27 -3.50
CA THR A 16 19.00 -4.28 -4.44
C THR A 16 18.61 -2.96 -3.77
N GLU A 17 18.70 -2.89 -2.43
CA GLU A 17 18.43 -1.66 -1.70
C GLU A 17 19.48 -0.59 -2.01
N SER A 18 19.03 0.65 -2.11
CA SER A 18 19.92 1.82 -2.17
C SER A 18 19.28 2.99 -1.43
N ARG A 19 20.04 4.06 -1.20
CA ARG A 19 19.48 5.31 -0.64
C ARG A 19 18.29 5.84 -1.45
N ALA A 20 18.32 5.66 -2.78
CA ALA A 20 17.24 6.10 -3.68
C ALA A 20 16.06 5.13 -3.70
N THR A 21 16.28 3.87 -3.34
CA THR A 21 15.32 2.76 -3.41
C THR A 21 15.37 1.94 -2.13
N PRO A 22 14.99 2.53 -0.98
CA PRO A 22 14.90 1.76 0.26
C PRO A 22 13.86 0.66 0.11
N ASN A 23 14.18 -0.55 0.58
CA ASN A 23 13.37 -1.76 0.38
C ASN A 23 12.55 -2.10 1.63
N HIS A 24 11.90 -1.08 2.20
CA HIS A 24 10.93 -1.22 3.28
C HIS A 24 9.50 -1.00 2.79
N VAL A 25 8.58 -1.71 3.43
CA VAL A 25 7.14 -1.49 3.30
C VAL A 25 6.64 -0.76 4.54
N GLY A 26 5.60 0.04 4.38
CA GLY A 26 4.92 0.73 5.45
C GLY A 26 3.43 0.38 5.50
N GLY A 27 2.85 0.45 6.69
CA GLY A 27 1.40 0.48 6.90
C GLY A 27 1.02 1.76 7.63
N LEU A 28 0.14 2.56 7.04
CA LEU A 28 -0.51 3.69 7.71
C LEU A 28 -1.86 3.23 8.23
N LEU A 29 -1.96 3.06 9.54
CA LEU A 29 -3.17 2.65 10.23
C LEU A 29 -3.78 3.89 10.89
N GLN A 30 -4.98 4.28 10.47
CA GLN A 30 -5.69 5.41 11.06
C GLN A 30 -6.71 4.92 12.09
N PHE A 31 -6.78 5.58 13.24
CA PHE A 31 -7.68 5.21 14.32
C PHE A 31 -8.54 6.40 14.74
N ARG A 32 -9.79 6.13 15.08
CA ARG A 32 -10.64 7.06 15.83
C ARG A 32 -10.35 6.90 17.32
N LEU A 33 -10.14 8.01 18.00
CA LEU A 33 -9.93 8.03 19.45
C LEU A 33 -11.09 7.35 20.18
N PRO A 34 -10.83 6.65 21.30
CA PRO A 34 -11.89 6.16 22.16
C PRO A 34 -12.82 7.30 22.62
N GLU A 35 -14.10 7.00 22.81
CA GLU A 35 -15.02 7.97 23.42
C GLU A 35 -14.52 8.36 24.81
N GLY A 36 -14.50 9.66 25.09
CA GLY A 36 -13.98 10.19 26.35
C GLY A 36 -12.47 10.03 26.55
N ALA A 37 -11.69 9.79 25.47
CA ALA A 37 -10.24 9.70 25.56
C ALA A 37 -9.65 10.97 26.24
N PRO A 38 -8.72 10.81 27.19
CA PRO A 38 -8.11 11.95 27.86
C PRO A 38 -7.20 12.72 26.90
N LYS A 39 -6.96 14.00 27.17
CA LYS A 39 -6.15 14.88 26.30
C LYS A 39 -4.71 14.37 26.10
N ASP A 40 -4.20 13.61 27.06
CA ASP A 40 -2.87 13.03 27.06
C ASP A 40 -2.86 11.56 26.57
N TYR A 41 -3.93 11.07 25.93
CA TYR A 41 -4.05 9.68 25.44
C TYR A 41 -2.83 9.24 24.58
N MET A 42 -2.33 10.11 23.69
CA MET A 42 -1.13 9.82 22.89
C MET A 42 0.15 9.69 23.73
N ARG A 43 0.29 10.52 24.77
CA ARG A 43 1.41 10.46 25.71
C ARG A 43 1.36 9.16 26.53
N GLN A 44 0.17 8.76 26.98
CA GLN A 44 -0.03 7.50 27.71
C GLN A 44 0.33 6.29 26.83
N LEU A 45 -0.13 6.28 25.57
CA LEU A 45 0.21 5.24 24.61
C LEU A 45 1.73 5.16 24.37
N MET A 46 2.40 6.31 24.27
CA MET A 46 3.84 6.37 24.08
C MET A 46 4.61 5.78 25.27
N ILE A 47 4.19 6.11 26.50
CA ILE A 47 4.79 5.56 27.73
C ILE A 47 4.58 4.05 27.77
N GLU A 48 3.35 3.58 27.55
CA GLU A 48 3.03 2.15 27.51
C GLU A 48 3.92 1.39 26.51
N PHE A 49 4.07 1.93 25.29
CA PHE A 49 4.92 1.35 24.26
C PHE A 49 6.39 1.32 24.68
N ARG A 50 6.88 2.40 25.28
CA ARG A 50 8.27 2.52 25.73
C ARG A 50 8.58 1.78 27.02
N ASP A 51 7.61 1.26 27.75
CA ASP A 51 7.83 0.47 28.97
C ASP A 51 7.77 -1.04 28.70
N HIS A 52 7.16 -1.47 27.59
CA HIS A 52 7.08 -2.89 27.24
C HIS A 52 8.46 -3.45 26.84
N ARG A 53 8.90 -4.58 27.44
CA ARG A 53 10.24 -5.17 27.17
C ARG A 53 10.20 -6.61 26.67
N GLU A 54 9.02 -7.13 26.40
CA GLU A 54 8.86 -8.45 25.80
C GLU A 54 8.85 -8.33 24.28
N PHE A 55 9.57 -9.22 23.61
CA PHE A 55 9.67 -9.24 22.16
C PHE A 55 9.51 -10.65 21.62
N THR A 56 8.90 -10.73 20.45
CA THR A 56 8.67 -12.00 19.75
C THR A 56 9.18 -11.90 18.32
N ALA A 57 9.66 -13.01 17.78
CA ALA A 57 10.05 -13.04 16.38
C ALA A 57 8.84 -12.71 15.46
N PRO A 58 9.04 -11.95 14.36
CA PRO A 58 10.33 -11.48 13.83
C PRO A 58 10.79 -10.12 14.37
N TRP A 59 10.08 -9.49 15.31
CA TRP A 59 10.33 -8.12 15.79
C TRP A 59 11.65 -7.94 16.53
N ASN A 60 12.21 -9.01 17.08
CA ASN A 60 13.52 -9.03 17.71
C ASN A 60 14.64 -9.53 16.79
N ARG A 61 14.39 -9.69 15.48
CA ARG A 61 15.43 -10.14 14.55
C ARG A 61 16.19 -8.97 13.96
N ARG A 62 17.50 -8.97 14.11
CA ARG A 62 18.40 -8.03 13.44
C ARG A 62 19.39 -8.74 12.52
N LEU A 63 19.89 -8.00 11.55
CA LEU A 63 20.84 -8.52 10.58
C LEU A 63 22.24 -8.59 11.21
N LYS A 64 22.92 -9.72 11.04
CA LYS A 64 24.33 -9.88 11.41
C LYS A 64 25.14 -10.25 10.18
N TYR A 65 26.09 -9.40 9.83
CA TYR A 65 27.12 -9.69 8.86
C TYR A 65 28.24 -10.47 9.56
N ALA A 66 28.60 -11.66 9.07
CA ALA A 66 29.68 -12.42 9.67
C ALA A 66 31.04 -11.79 9.31
N PHE A 67 31.93 -11.70 10.30
CA PHE A 67 33.23 -11.02 10.18
C PHE A 67 34.30 -11.87 9.46
N ASN A 68 33.97 -13.11 9.08
CA ASN A 68 34.89 -14.12 8.58
C ASN A 68 34.29 -14.97 7.45
N LYS A 69 35.02 -15.14 6.33
CA LYS A 69 34.83 -16.01 5.13
C LYS A 69 33.41 -16.19 4.53
N ASN A 70 32.36 -15.60 5.11
CA ASN A 70 30.97 -15.70 4.70
C ASN A 70 30.29 -14.31 4.76
N PRO A 71 30.17 -13.57 3.65
CA PRO A 71 29.54 -12.27 3.56
C PRO A 71 28.01 -12.37 3.49
N MET A 72 27.42 -13.57 3.54
CA MET A 72 25.96 -13.70 3.57
C MET A 72 25.45 -13.30 4.95
N PRO A 73 24.58 -12.29 5.04
CA PRO A 73 24.03 -11.89 6.31
C PRO A 73 23.08 -12.98 6.84
N VAL A 74 22.91 -13.04 8.15
CA VAL A 74 21.95 -13.93 8.83
C VAL A 74 21.10 -13.13 9.80
N TRP A 75 19.88 -13.60 10.05
CA TRP A 75 19.06 -13.06 11.13
C TRP A 75 19.54 -13.66 12.46
N ILE A 76 19.71 -12.81 13.46
CA ILE A 76 19.87 -13.21 14.85
C ILE A 76 18.80 -12.56 15.71
N GLU A 77 18.40 -13.23 16.77
CA GLU A 77 17.49 -12.67 17.77
C GLU A 77 18.28 -11.79 18.75
N ASP A 78 17.71 -10.61 19.04
CA ASP A 78 18.23 -9.59 19.95
C ASP A 78 17.07 -8.93 20.70
N ASP A 79 16.99 -9.19 22.00
CA ASP A 79 15.94 -8.65 22.88
C ASP A 79 16.37 -7.34 23.55
N ALA A 80 17.62 -6.90 23.38
CA ALA A 80 18.12 -5.61 23.86
C ALA A 80 17.70 -4.48 22.90
N ILE A 81 16.39 -4.33 22.69
CA ILE A 81 15.81 -3.40 21.73
C ILE A 81 15.60 -2.03 22.36
N ASP A 82 16.17 -1.02 21.73
CA ASP A 82 16.00 0.39 22.08
C ASP A 82 14.66 0.94 21.54
N LEU A 83 13.63 0.91 22.36
CA LEU A 83 12.30 1.38 21.98
C LEU A 83 12.20 2.90 21.79
N GLU A 84 13.16 3.70 22.28
CA GLU A 84 13.17 5.13 21.97
C GLU A 84 13.56 5.38 20.50
N TYR A 85 14.40 4.50 19.94
CA TYR A 85 14.71 4.49 18.50
C TYR A 85 13.52 3.99 17.67
N HIS A 86 12.94 2.84 18.04
CA HIS A 86 11.92 2.15 17.24
C HIS A 86 10.53 2.76 17.36
N VAL A 87 10.16 3.31 18.52
CA VAL A 87 8.86 3.96 18.75
C VAL A 87 9.06 5.47 18.84
N ARG A 88 8.52 6.17 17.85
CA ARG A 88 8.63 7.61 17.67
C ARG A 88 7.27 8.26 17.75
N HIS A 89 7.27 9.57 18.02
CA HIS A 89 6.08 10.39 18.08
C HIS A 89 6.24 11.58 17.14
N ALA A 90 5.18 11.89 16.40
CA ALA A 90 5.11 13.03 15.49
C ALA A 90 3.72 13.68 15.62
N ALA A 91 3.65 14.98 15.34
CA ALA A 91 2.41 15.73 15.28
C ALA A 91 2.25 16.35 13.89
N LEU A 92 1.02 16.37 13.38
CA LEU A 92 0.69 17.06 12.15
C LEU A 92 0.52 18.56 12.38
N PRO A 93 0.98 19.41 11.45
CA PRO A 93 0.61 20.83 11.46
C PRO A 93 -0.89 20.98 11.17
N TRP A 94 -1.49 22.07 11.68
CA TRP A 94 -2.87 22.43 11.36
C TRP A 94 -3.04 22.62 9.83
N PRO A 95 -4.15 22.17 9.21
CA PRO A 95 -5.37 21.63 9.83
C PRO A 95 -5.33 20.13 10.16
N GLY A 96 -4.23 19.43 9.86
CA GLY A 96 -4.11 18.00 10.15
C GLY A 96 -4.96 17.12 9.24
N GLY A 97 -5.09 17.48 7.96
CA GLY A 97 -5.84 16.70 6.98
C GLY A 97 -4.99 15.64 6.28
N GLU A 98 -5.58 14.96 5.30
CA GLU A 98 -4.90 13.92 4.50
C GLU A 98 -3.67 14.47 3.74
N ARG A 99 -3.64 15.77 3.43
CA ARG A 99 -2.47 16.42 2.81
C ARG A 99 -1.27 16.43 3.75
N GLU A 100 -1.45 16.97 4.95
CA GLU A 100 -0.39 17.04 5.96
C GLU A 100 0.08 15.63 6.37
N LEU A 101 -0.86 14.68 6.48
CA LEU A 101 -0.54 13.28 6.73
C LEU A 101 0.28 12.65 5.60
N GLY A 102 -0.12 12.85 4.34
CA GLY A 102 0.61 12.34 3.17
C GLY A 102 2.03 12.92 3.05
N GLU A 103 2.22 14.19 3.42
CA GLU A 103 3.55 14.81 3.48
C GLU A 103 4.44 14.21 4.58
N LEU A 104 3.91 14.01 5.79
CA LEU A 104 4.64 13.35 6.87
C LEU A 104 4.99 11.90 6.49
N VAL A 105 4.02 11.12 6.03
CA VAL A 105 4.23 9.71 5.63
C VAL A 105 5.21 9.61 4.46
N GLY A 106 5.13 10.52 3.48
CA GLY A 106 6.12 10.62 2.41
C GLY A 106 7.54 10.82 2.93
N ARG A 107 7.73 11.69 3.94
CA ARG A 107 9.04 11.87 4.60
C ARG A 107 9.47 10.60 5.34
N LEU A 108 8.60 10.00 6.13
CA LEU A 108 8.91 8.78 6.89
C LEU A 108 9.28 7.61 5.96
N GLN A 109 8.57 7.45 4.85
CA GLN A 109 8.82 6.43 3.82
C GLN A 109 10.09 6.71 3.00
N SER A 110 10.60 7.95 2.99
CA SER A 110 11.85 8.30 2.31
C SER A 110 13.10 7.89 3.08
N THR A 111 13.01 7.72 4.40
CA THR A 111 14.14 7.42 5.27
C THR A 111 14.37 5.90 5.36
N PRO A 112 15.53 5.37 4.91
CA PRO A 112 15.87 3.96 5.05
C PRO A 112 15.89 3.51 6.50
N LEU A 113 15.64 2.22 6.74
CA LEU A 113 15.78 1.60 8.06
C LEU A 113 17.26 1.33 8.37
N ASP A 114 17.65 1.45 9.64
CA ASP A 114 18.98 1.05 10.09
C ASP A 114 19.04 -0.48 10.25
N LEU A 115 19.71 -1.14 9.30
CA LEU A 115 19.84 -2.60 9.28
C LEU A 115 20.80 -3.16 10.35
N SER A 116 21.49 -2.31 11.13
CA SER A 116 22.25 -2.74 12.30
C SER A 116 21.36 -3.13 13.50
N ARG A 117 20.08 -2.74 13.44
CA ARG A 117 19.04 -2.97 14.45
C ARG A 117 17.93 -3.87 13.87
N PRO A 118 16.97 -4.33 14.69
CA PRO A 118 15.76 -4.96 14.14
C PRO A 118 15.09 -4.02 13.13
N PRO A 119 14.89 -4.39 11.86
CA PRO A 119 14.62 -3.43 10.81
C PRO A 119 13.12 -3.09 10.73
N TRP A 120 12.64 -2.36 11.74
CA TRP A 120 11.29 -1.81 11.83
C TRP A 120 11.27 -0.49 12.60
N GLU A 121 10.27 0.34 12.33
CA GLU A 121 9.98 1.58 13.06
C GLU A 121 8.47 1.76 13.20
N CYS A 122 8.02 2.34 14.29
CA CYS A 122 6.62 2.73 14.53
C CYS A 122 6.59 4.22 14.90
N THR A 123 5.85 5.01 14.14
CA THR A 123 5.60 6.42 14.45
C THR A 123 4.14 6.60 14.83
N ILE A 124 3.90 7.03 16.07
CA ILE A 124 2.60 7.53 16.53
C ILE A 124 2.43 8.95 15.97
N ILE A 125 1.36 9.20 15.24
CA ILE A 125 1.07 10.46 14.57
C ILE A 125 -0.20 11.05 15.19
N GLU A 126 -0.07 12.16 15.90
CA GLU A 126 -1.19 12.91 16.49
C GLU A 126 -1.56 14.15 15.65
N GLY A 127 -2.68 14.78 16.01
CA GLY A 127 -3.15 16.00 15.35
C GLY A 127 -3.88 15.76 14.02
N LEU A 128 -4.34 14.52 13.77
CA LEU A 128 -5.17 14.19 12.62
C LEU A 128 -6.62 14.65 12.87
N GLU A 129 -7.23 15.30 11.88
CA GLU A 129 -8.59 15.83 12.00
C GLU A 129 -9.65 14.75 12.27
N GLY A 130 -10.74 15.15 12.92
CA GLY A 130 -11.89 14.28 13.23
C GLY A 130 -11.67 13.35 14.43
N ASP A 131 -10.96 13.81 15.46
CA ASP A 131 -10.60 13.04 16.66
C ASP A 131 -9.90 11.72 16.32
N ARG A 132 -8.93 11.80 15.39
CA ARG A 132 -8.16 10.66 14.92
C ARG A 132 -6.68 10.77 15.29
N PHE A 133 -6.01 9.64 15.25
CA PHE A 133 -4.55 9.54 15.24
C PHE A 133 -4.15 8.45 14.24
N ALA A 134 -2.86 8.31 13.96
CA ALA A 134 -2.37 7.23 13.12
C ALA A 134 -1.13 6.56 13.69
N LEU A 135 -0.95 5.30 13.33
CA LEU A 135 0.33 4.59 13.46
C LEU A 135 0.89 4.41 12.06
N PHE A 136 2.11 4.90 11.83
CA PHE A 136 2.87 4.55 10.63
C PHE A 136 3.96 3.56 11.00
N ILE A 137 3.82 2.32 10.54
CA ILE A 137 4.72 1.21 10.88
C ILE A 137 5.49 0.82 9.63
N LYS A 138 6.81 0.94 9.65
CA LYS A 138 7.72 0.50 8.58
C LYS A 138 8.42 -0.78 8.96
N MET A 139 8.61 -1.67 8.01
CA MET A 139 9.40 -2.89 8.16
C MET A 139 10.18 -3.20 6.88
N HIS A 140 11.40 -3.72 7.00
CA HIS A 140 12.19 -4.09 5.84
C HIS A 140 11.63 -5.36 5.17
N HIS A 141 11.54 -5.37 3.83
CA HIS A 141 10.86 -6.42 3.06
C HIS A 141 11.60 -7.78 3.07
N SER A 142 12.87 -7.80 3.48
CA SER A 142 13.61 -9.04 3.74
C SER A 142 13.20 -9.75 5.05
N LEU A 143 12.52 -9.04 5.95
CA LEU A 143 12.02 -9.63 7.21
C LEU A 143 10.60 -10.16 7.03
N ILE A 144 9.79 -9.48 6.21
CA ILE A 144 8.37 -9.75 6.08
C ILE A 144 7.80 -9.31 4.74
N ASP A 145 6.83 -10.07 4.22
CA ASP A 145 5.98 -9.65 3.11
C ASP A 145 4.76 -8.85 3.61
N GLY A 146 4.07 -8.12 2.72
CA GLY A 146 2.95 -7.26 3.11
C GLY A 146 1.77 -7.99 3.79
N VAL A 147 1.43 -9.20 3.34
CA VAL A 147 0.31 -10.00 3.90
C VAL A 147 0.66 -10.48 5.30
N SER A 148 1.87 -11.04 5.45
CA SER A 148 2.40 -11.49 6.73
C SER A 148 2.54 -10.33 7.72
N GLY A 149 2.98 -9.16 7.23
CA GLY A 149 3.11 -7.94 8.03
C GLY A 149 1.79 -7.53 8.65
N MET A 150 0.75 -7.45 7.84
CA MET A 150 -0.57 -7.09 8.34
C MET A 150 -1.12 -8.11 9.34
N LYS A 151 -0.97 -9.41 9.06
CA LYS A 151 -1.37 -10.46 10.01
C LYS A 151 -0.68 -10.34 11.37
N LEU A 152 0.57 -9.88 11.42
CA LEU A 152 1.25 -9.63 12.69
C LEU A 152 0.69 -8.41 13.43
N LEU A 153 0.43 -7.31 12.71
CA LEU A 153 -0.13 -6.09 13.30
C LEU A 153 -1.52 -6.33 13.90
N GLN A 154 -2.34 -7.13 13.23
CA GLN A 154 -3.69 -7.50 13.70
C GLN A 154 -3.68 -8.24 15.05
N ARG A 155 -2.57 -8.90 15.44
CA ARG A 155 -2.50 -9.62 16.71
C ARG A 155 -2.54 -8.71 17.93
N ALA A 156 -2.19 -7.43 17.77
CA ALA A 156 -2.33 -6.41 18.80
C ALA A 156 -3.75 -5.81 18.86
N MET A 157 -4.69 -6.32 18.06
CA MET A 157 -6.03 -5.78 17.89
C MET A 157 -7.11 -6.82 18.19
N SER A 158 -8.34 -6.35 18.41
CA SER A 158 -9.50 -7.23 18.64
C SER A 158 -10.78 -6.64 18.06
N PRO A 159 -11.72 -7.48 17.57
CA PRO A 159 -13.09 -7.02 17.29
C PRO A 159 -13.84 -6.55 18.56
N ASP A 160 -13.41 -7.00 19.74
CA ASP A 160 -13.94 -6.55 21.02
C ASP A 160 -13.13 -5.35 21.55
N ARG A 161 -13.81 -4.22 21.75
CA ARG A 161 -13.21 -2.97 22.21
C ARG A 161 -12.54 -3.11 23.57
N GLU A 162 -13.17 -3.77 24.54
CA GLU A 162 -12.63 -3.92 25.88
C GLU A 162 -11.45 -4.89 25.92
N LYS A 163 -11.53 -5.99 25.17
CA LYS A 163 -10.43 -6.94 25.01
C LYS A 163 -9.20 -6.27 24.40
N SER A 164 -9.39 -5.38 23.43
CA SER A 164 -8.27 -4.67 22.77
C SER A 164 -7.42 -3.81 23.71
N ARG A 165 -7.98 -3.38 24.87
CA ARG A 165 -7.26 -2.61 25.89
C ARG A 165 -6.19 -3.40 26.62
N LYS A 166 -6.31 -4.73 26.65
CA LYS A 166 -5.43 -5.63 27.42
C LYS A 166 -4.44 -6.41 26.55
N LEU A 167 -4.51 -6.27 25.22
CA LEU A 167 -3.60 -6.96 24.32
C LEU A 167 -2.19 -6.39 24.43
N PRO A 168 -1.12 -7.16 24.25
CA PRO A 168 0.22 -6.60 24.18
C PRO A 168 0.42 -5.77 22.89
N PRO A 169 1.47 -4.95 22.80
CA PRO A 169 1.87 -4.32 21.54
C PRO A 169 2.19 -5.36 20.46
N PHE A 170 2.19 -4.95 19.19
CA PHE A 170 2.36 -5.88 18.06
C PHE A 170 3.70 -6.61 18.05
N TRP A 171 4.75 -6.03 18.63
CA TRP A 171 6.06 -6.68 18.76
C TRP A 171 6.12 -7.80 19.82
N ALA A 172 5.15 -7.82 20.73
CA ALA A 172 5.00 -8.83 21.78
C ALA A 172 3.84 -9.80 21.52
N SER A 173 3.06 -9.59 20.45
CA SER A 173 1.85 -10.37 20.13
C SER A 173 2.13 -11.68 19.38
N GLY A 174 3.30 -12.31 19.58
CA GLY A 174 3.72 -13.52 18.89
C GLY A 174 3.12 -14.82 19.46
N LEU A 175 3.15 -15.90 18.67
CA LEU A 175 2.90 -17.24 19.19
C LEU A 175 4.06 -17.65 20.13
N PRO A 176 3.81 -18.49 21.16
CA PRO A 176 4.86 -18.99 22.04
C PRO A 176 6.03 -19.58 21.24
N ARG A 177 7.25 -19.42 21.76
CA ARG A 177 8.50 -19.86 21.14
C ARG A 177 8.42 -21.35 20.77
N GLN A 178 8.05 -21.66 19.54
CA GLN A 178 8.21 -22.99 18.98
C GLN A 178 9.72 -23.22 18.87
N THR A 179 10.25 -24.09 19.72
CA THR A 179 11.64 -24.56 19.64
C THR A 179 11.81 -25.26 18.31
N ARG A 180 12.23 -24.54 17.27
CA ARG A 180 12.72 -25.15 16.05
C ARG A 180 13.93 -25.98 16.41
N ALA A 181 13.92 -27.25 16.00
CA ALA A 181 15.11 -28.09 16.01
C ALA A 181 16.25 -27.33 15.32
N ARG A 182 17.46 -27.40 15.89
CA ARG A 182 18.65 -26.87 15.23
C ARG A 182 18.78 -27.59 13.89
N ASP A 183 18.62 -26.86 12.79
CA ASP A 183 19.09 -27.34 11.50
C ASP A 183 20.62 -27.32 11.57
N ASP A 184 21.24 -28.48 11.81
CA ASP A 184 22.70 -28.69 11.87
C ASP A 184 23.39 -28.57 10.49
N ASN A 185 22.74 -27.90 9.52
CA ASN A 185 23.32 -27.66 8.21
C ASN A 185 24.47 -26.65 8.32
N PRO A 186 25.66 -26.94 7.74
CA PRO A 186 26.83 -26.06 7.82
C PRO A 186 26.54 -24.68 7.20
N LEU A 187 27.03 -23.62 7.85
CA LEU A 187 26.86 -22.22 7.40
C LEU A 187 27.37 -22.06 5.95
N PRO A 188 26.54 -21.56 5.01
CA PRO A 188 26.94 -21.45 3.60
C PRO A 188 27.89 -20.25 3.43
N THR A 189 29.17 -20.48 3.17
CA THR A 189 30.19 -19.46 2.83
C THR A 189 29.98 -18.87 1.42
N VAL A 190 30.71 -17.80 1.01
CA VAL A 190 30.72 -17.38 -0.42
C VAL A 190 31.05 -18.56 -1.30
N ALA A 191 32.01 -19.37 -0.89
CA ALA A 191 32.43 -20.53 -1.65
C ALA A 191 31.27 -21.52 -1.80
N ASN A 192 30.43 -21.72 -0.78
CA ASN A 192 29.27 -22.62 -0.87
C ASN A 192 28.05 -21.98 -1.53
N ALA A 193 27.83 -20.67 -1.41
CA ALA A 193 26.73 -19.98 -2.10
C ALA A 193 27.06 -19.73 -3.58
N ALA A 194 28.31 -19.40 -3.89
CA ALA A 194 28.85 -19.37 -5.24
C ALA A 194 28.99 -20.78 -5.79
N ALA A 195 29.39 -21.80 -5.02
CA ALA A 195 29.37 -23.19 -5.46
C ALA A 195 27.94 -23.70 -5.62
N MET A 196 26.96 -23.31 -4.81
CA MET A 196 25.55 -23.64 -5.04
C MET A 196 24.95 -22.85 -6.19
N ALA A 197 25.37 -21.61 -6.43
CA ALA A 197 24.99 -20.85 -7.61
C ALA A 197 25.66 -21.41 -8.87
N VAL A 198 26.92 -21.85 -8.77
CA VAL A 198 27.73 -22.49 -9.81
C VAL A 198 27.30 -23.94 -10.02
N ASP A 199 26.83 -24.67 -9.01
CA ASP A 199 26.28 -26.04 -9.09
C ASP A 199 24.81 -25.99 -9.47
N ALA A 200 24.07 -24.96 -9.08
CA ALA A 200 22.81 -24.63 -9.73
C ALA A 200 23.09 -24.28 -11.19
N LEU A 201 24.10 -23.47 -11.53
CA LEU A 201 24.48 -23.13 -12.91
C LEU A 201 25.15 -24.27 -13.68
N ARG A 202 25.79 -25.27 -13.04
CA ARG A 202 26.48 -26.42 -13.66
C ARG A 202 25.56 -27.63 -13.75
N GLY A 203 24.80 -27.91 -12.69
CA GLY A 203 23.62 -28.78 -12.72
C GLY A 203 22.60 -28.25 -13.72
N GLN A 204 22.48 -26.92 -13.85
CA GLN A 204 21.74 -26.26 -14.91
C GLN A 204 22.54 -25.97 -16.18
N ALA A 205 23.85 -26.20 -16.31
CA ALA A 205 24.54 -25.94 -17.57
C ALA A 205 24.00 -26.87 -18.68
N ARG A 206 23.48 -28.03 -18.27
CA ARG A 206 22.69 -28.95 -19.11
C ARG A 206 21.27 -28.44 -19.42
N THR A 207 20.72 -27.54 -18.61
CA THR A 207 19.38 -26.94 -18.79
C THR A 207 19.40 -25.48 -19.24
N VAL A 208 20.54 -24.76 -19.24
CA VAL A 208 20.67 -23.37 -19.66
C VAL A 208 20.29 -23.22 -21.14
N PRO A 209 20.74 -24.08 -22.07
CA PRO A 209 20.24 -24.05 -23.44
C PRO A 209 18.73 -24.31 -23.50
N GLN A 210 18.21 -25.23 -22.67
CA GLN A 210 16.78 -25.56 -22.63
C GLN A 210 15.92 -24.44 -22.02
N LEU A 211 16.44 -23.70 -21.05
CA LEU A 211 15.80 -22.56 -20.39
C LEU A 211 15.88 -21.31 -21.25
N VAL A 212 16.98 -21.09 -21.97
CA VAL A 212 17.09 -20.02 -22.99
C VAL A 212 16.16 -20.32 -24.17
N VAL A 213 16.07 -21.58 -24.61
CA VAL A 213 15.10 -22.02 -25.60
C VAL A 213 13.66 -21.95 -25.06
N ALA A 214 13.41 -22.28 -23.79
CA ALA A 214 12.09 -22.17 -23.17
C ALA A 214 11.68 -20.70 -22.99
N PHE A 215 12.60 -19.82 -22.61
CA PHE A 215 12.39 -18.37 -22.54
C PHE A 215 12.19 -17.78 -23.94
N GLY A 216 12.96 -18.24 -24.94
CA GLY A 216 12.77 -17.88 -26.34
C GLY A 216 11.45 -18.39 -26.93
N ARG A 217 11.00 -19.59 -26.56
CA ARG A 217 9.68 -20.15 -26.91
C ARG A 217 8.56 -19.44 -26.17
N MET A 218 8.76 -19.05 -24.91
CA MET A 218 7.82 -18.25 -24.13
C MET A 218 7.66 -16.87 -24.76
N LEU A 219 8.75 -16.19 -25.12
CA LEU A 219 8.72 -14.92 -25.84
C LEU A 219 8.08 -15.05 -27.24
N LYS A 220 8.33 -16.16 -27.96
CA LYS A 220 7.65 -16.46 -29.24
C LYS A 220 6.16 -16.78 -29.07
N GLY A 221 5.79 -17.51 -28.02
CA GLY A 221 4.40 -17.87 -27.69
C GLY A 221 3.58 -16.70 -27.15
N LEU A 222 4.24 -15.76 -26.47
CA LEU A 222 3.68 -14.47 -26.05
C LEU A 222 3.44 -13.53 -27.24
N GLY A 223 4.13 -13.74 -28.37
CA GLY A 223 3.96 -12.96 -29.59
C GLY A 223 2.99 -13.55 -30.62
N SER A 224 2.36 -14.68 -30.34
CA SER A 224 1.59 -15.46 -31.33
C SER A 224 0.11 -15.69 -30.99
N GLY A 225 -0.51 -14.91 -30.09
CA GLY A 225 -1.93 -15.07 -29.77
C GLY A 225 -2.55 -13.86 -29.06
N GLU A 226 -3.79 -13.56 -29.44
CA GLU A 226 -4.66 -12.46 -29.00
C GLU A 226 -4.62 -12.21 -27.47
N GLY A 227 -4.36 -10.97 -27.05
CA GLY A 227 -4.66 -10.48 -25.69
C GLY A 227 -3.56 -10.53 -24.62
N MET A 228 -2.44 -11.24 -24.81
CA MET A 228 -1.35 -11.29 -23.82
C MET A 228 -0.29 -10.19 -23.98
N VAL A 229 0.12 -9.58 -22.86
CA VAL A 229 1.21 -8.59 -22.82
C VAL A 229 2.55 -9.29 -22.65
N VAL A 230 3.48 -9.06 -23.57
CA VAL A 230 4.83 -9.61 -23.50
C VAL A 230 5.66 -8.79 -22.48
N PRO A 231 6.32 -9.42 -21.48
CA PRO A 231 7.24 -8.73 -20.60
C PRO A 231 8.31 -7.96 -21.38
N PHE A 232 8.70 -6.78 -20.89
CA PHE A 232 9.73 -5.92 -21.50
C PHE A 232 9.36 -5.26 -22.84
N THR A 233 8.10 -5.38 -23.28
CA THR A 233 7.57 -4.65 -24.45
C THR A 233 6.76 -3.40 -24.10
N SER A 234 6.61 -3.15 -22.79
CA SER A 234 5.92 -2.01 -22.20
C SER A 234 6.43 -0.66 -22.76
N PRO A 235 5.55 0.34 -22.95
CA PRO A 235 5.96 1.65 -23.44
C PRO A 235 6.93 2.31 -22.46
N GLN A 236 7.82 3.17 -22.96
CA GLN A 236 8.54 4.09 -22.09
C GLN A 236 7.57 5.14 -21.58
N SER A 237 7.65 5.45 -20.29
CA SER A 237 6.83 6.45 -19.63
C SER A 237 7.67 7.17 -18.57
N VAL A 238 7.22 8.34 -18.13
CA VAL A 238 7.76 9.06 -16.96
C VAL A 238 7.77 8.20 -15.69
N LEU A 239 6.95 7.13 -15.65
CA LEU A 239 6.95 6.14 -14.58
C LEU A 239 8.22 5.27 -14.53
N ASN A 240 9.03 5.20 -15.59
CA ASN A 240 10.06 4.15 -15.74
C ASN A 240 11.49 4.64 -15.75
N GLY A 241 11.70 5.89 -15.34
CA GLY A 241 13.05 6.45 -15.15
C GLY A 241 13.71 6.04 -13.84
N ARG A 242 14.86 6.65 -13.57
CA ARG A 242 15.52 6.54 -12.26
C ARG A 242 14.79 7.39 -11.22
N VAL A 243 14.52 6.78 -10.08
CA VAL A 243 13.96 7.44 -8.90
C VAL A 243 15.04 8.06 -8.00
N ARG A 244 14.62 8.97 -7.13
CA ARG A 244 15.41 9.61 -6.06
C ARG A 244 14.89 9.18 -4.69
N GLU A 245 15.54 9.63 -3.62
CA GLU A 245 15.27 9.21 -2.23
C GLU A 245 13.88 9.65 -1.75
N LYS A 246 13.46 10.87 -2.09
CA LYS A 246 12.20 11.45 -1.58
C LYS A 246 10.98 10.76 -2.17
N ARG A 247 10.01 10.47 -1.32
CA ARG A 247 8.71 9.86 -1.64
C ARG A 247 7.57 10.87 -1.47
N ARG A 248 6.51 10.67 -2.25
CA ARG A 248 5.17 11.21 -2.03
C ARG A 248 4.26 10.05 -1.62
N PHE A 249 3.30 10.35 -0.77
CA PHE A 249 2.27 9.42 -0.38
C PHE A 249 0.90 10.08 -0.50
N ALA A 250 -0.09 9.33 -0.97
CA ALA A 250 -1.49 9.72 -0.98
C ALA A 250 -2.38 8.51 -0.71
N THR A 251 -3.58 8.78 -0.23
CA THR A 251 -4.56 7.81 0.22
C THR A 251 -5.89 8.05 -0.48
N GLN A 252 -6.65 6.98 -0.72
CA GLN A 252 -8.05 7.07 -1.14
C GLN A 252 -8.82 5.86 -0.60
N GLN A 253 -10.10 6.03 -0.24
CA GLN A 253 -10.93 4.97 0.31
C GLN A 253 -12.26 4.90 -0.44
N PHE A 254 -12.65 3.70 -0.85
CA PHE A 254 -13.96 3.46 -1.48
C PHE A 254 -14.75 2.41 -0.70
N PRO A 255 -16.08 2.53 -0.58
CA PRO A 255 -16.92 1.46 -0.06
C PRO A 255 -16.79 0.19 -0.90
N MET A 256 -16.52 -0.95 -0.28
CA MET A 256 -16.40 -2.24 -0.97
C MET A 256 -17.70 -2.63 -1.67
N GLU A 257 -18.85 -2.27 -1.10
CA GLU A 257 -20.16 -2.54 -1.70
C GLU A 257 -20.29 -1.84 -3.05
N ARG A 258 -19.95 -0.54 -3.11
CA ARG A 258 -19.94 0.26 -4.35
C ARG A 258 -19.08 -0.40 -5.44
N LEU A 259 -17.87 -0.85 -5.09
CA LEU A 259 -16.99 -1.53 -6.04
C LEU A 259 -17.54 -2.91 -6.48
N ARG A 260 -18.19 -3.64 -5.58
CA ARG A 260 -18.82 -4.94 -5.88
C ARG A 260 -20.07 -4.79 -6.75
N ASP A 261 -20.86 -3.73 -6.55
CA ASP A 261 -21.99 -3.39 -7.41
C ASP A 261 -21.53 -3.12 -8.84
N LEU A 262 -20.49 -2.30 -9.00
CA LEU A 262 -19.88 -2.04 -10.30
C LEU A 262 -19.32 -3.33 -10.92
N ALA A 263 -18.61 -4.16 -10.15
CA ALA A 263 -18.08 -5.43 -10.65
C ALA A 263 -19.19 -6.38 -11.15
N ARG A 264 -20.32 -6.45 -10.43
CA ARG A 264 -21.50 -7.21 -10.86
C ARG A 264 -22.11 -6.65 -12.13
N ALA A 265 -22.30 -5.33 -12.21
CA ALA A 265 -22.88 -4.67 -13.38
C ALA A 265 -21.97 -4.80 -14.63
N ALA A 266 -20.65 -4.85 -14.43
CA ALA A 266 -19.65 -5.02 -15.48
C ALA A 266 -19.36 -6.49 -15.85
N GLU A 267 -19.94 -7.45 -15.13
CA GLU A 267 -19.62 -8.88 -15.24
C GLU A 267 -18.09 -9.13 -15.17
N CYS A 268 -17.45 -8.54 -14.15
CA CYS A 268 -16.02 -8.68 -13.91
C CYS A 268 -15.70 -8.88 -12.43
N THR A 269 -14.43 -9.10 -12.10
CA THR A 269 -13.99 -9.26 -10.71
C THR A 269 -13.71 -7.90 -10.06
N LEU A 270 -13.70 -7.86 -8.72
CA LEU A 270 -13.30 -6.67 -7.97
C LEU A 270 -11.90 -6.18 -8.37
N ASN A 271 -10.96 -7.09 -8.66
CA ASN A 271 -9.62 -6.73 -9.10
C ASN A 271 -9.64 -6.01 -10.46
N ASP A 272 -10.54 -6.41 -11.37
CA ASP A 272 -10.67 -5.75 -12.68
C ASP A 272 -11.17 -4.31 -12.50
N VAL A 273 -12.12 -4.09 -11.58
CA VAL A 273 -12.59 -2.75 -11.20
C VAL A 273 -11.46 -1.90 -10.61
N VAL A 274 -10.67 -2.44 -9.67
CA VAL A 274 -9.51 -1.74 -9.09
C VAL A 274 -8.51 -1.33 -10.16
N LEU A 275 -8.21 -2.22 -11.11
CA LEU A 275 -7.34 -1.94 -12.25
C LEU A 275 -7.96 -0.90 -13.20
N GLY A 276 -9.27 -0.95 -13.44
CA GLY A 276 -10.00 0.04 -14.24
C GLY A 276 -9.93 1.45 -13.65
N ILE A 277 -10.11 1.56 -12.33
CA ILE A 277 -9.96 2.83 -11.59
C ILE A 277 -8.52 3.35 -11.72
N CYS A 278 -7.53 2.49 -11.50
CA CYS A 278 -6.12 2.88 -11.63
C CYS A 278 -5.77 3.29 -13.06
N GLY A 279 -6.26 2.56 -14.07
CA GLY A 279 -6.06 2.85 -15.48
C GLY A 279 -6.65 4.20 -15.89
N GLY A 280 -7.89 4.49 -15.49
CA GLY A 280 -8.53 5.79 -15.72
C GLY A 280 -7.80 6.94 -15.02
N ALA A 281 -7.43 6.76 -13.75
CA ALA A 281 -6.69 7.76 -12.98
C ALA A 281 -5.31 8.05 -13.59
N LEU A 282 -4.57 7.02 -14.01
CA LEU A 282 -3.26 7.15 -14.65
C LEU A 282 -3.37 7.78 -16.04
N ARG A 283 -4.38 7.41 -16.82
CA ARG A 283 -4.64 8.02 -18.13
C ARG A 283 -4.78 9.53 -17.97
N ARG A 284 -5.72 9.99 -17.13
CA ARG A 284 -5.94 11.43 -16.90
C ARG A 284 -4.69 12.12 -16.36
N PHE A 285 -3.99 11.49 -15.41
CA PHE A 285 -2.78 12.04 -14.82
C PHE A 285 -1.65 12.28 -15.83
N LEU A 286 -1.49 11.37 -16.80
CA LEU A 286 -0.48 11.50 -17.85
C LEU A 286 -0.95 12.39 -19.00
N GLU A 287 -2.24 12.36 -19.33
CA GLU A 287 -2.85 13.19 -20.38
C GLU A 287 -2.74 14.68 -20.05
N GLU A 288 -3.07 15.08 -18.81
CA GLU A 288 -2.92 16.47 -18.34
C GLU A 288 -1.47 16.99 -18.37
N ARG A 289 -0.49 16.10 -18.50
CA ARG A 289 0.93 16.45 -18.59
C ARG A 289 1.47 16.43 -20.02
N GLY A 290 0.68 15.94 -20.97
CA GLY A 290 1.19 15.61 -22.31
C GLY A 290 2.16 14.43 -22.33
N ASP A 291 2.15 13.58 -21.29
CA ASP A 291 3.06 12.45 -21.11
C ASP A 291 2.40 11.07 -21.35
N LEU A 292 1.14 11.03 -21.79
CA LEU A 292 0.41 9.79 -22.06
C LEU A 292 1.03 9.07 -23.27
N PRO A 293 1.57 7.84 -23.11
CA PRO A 293 2.14 7.12 -24.24
C PRO A 293 1.05 6.67 -25.22
N ALA A 294 1.42 6.55 -26.50
CA ALA A 294 0.50 6.06 -27.55
C ALA A 294 0.06 4.60 -27.37
N LYS A 295 0.85 3.79 -26.66
CA LYS A 295 0.48 2.43 -26.26
C LYS A 295 0.05 2.42 -24.79
N SER A 296 -0.90 1.56 -24.46
CA SER A 296 -1.31 1.33 -23.07
C SER A 296 -0.14 1.08 -22.12
N LEU A 297 -0.22 1.64 -20.91
CA LEU A 297 0.59 1.21 -19.78
C LEU A 297 0.27 -0.24 -19.40
N THR A 298 1.28 -0.93 -18.88
CA THR A 298 1.16 -2.29 -18.37
C THR A 298 1.36 -2.31 -16.86
N THR A 299 0.63 -3.19 -16.18
CA THR A 299 0.74 -3.41 -14.74
C THR A 299 1.28 -4.79 -14.43
N GLY A 300 2.19 -4.87 -13.46
CA GLY A 300 2.57 -6.12 -12.82
C GLY A 300 1.70 -6.34 -11.58
N ILE A 301 0.97 -7.45 -11.57
CA ILE A 301 0.03 -7.79 -10.50
C ILE A 301 0.61 -8.99 -9.72
N PRO A 302 1.01 -8.79 -8.46
CA PRO A 302 1.42 -9.88 -7.58
C PRO A 302 0.28 -10.89 -7.40
N VAL A 303 0.57 -12.18 -7.55
CA VAL A 303 -0.34 -13.27 -7.19
C VAL A 303 0.36 -14.25 -6.25
N SER A 304 -0.33 -14.64 -5.18
CA SER A 304 0.19 -15.58 -4.19
C SER A 304 0.31 -16.97 -4.81
N VAL A 305 1.48 -17.61 -4.62
CA VAL A 305 1.70 -19.02 -4.98
C VAL A 305 1.73 -19.93 -3.75
N ARG A 306 1.39 -19.38 -2.58
CA ARG A 306 1.42 -20.07 -1.29
C ARG A 306 0.30 -21.14 -1.21
N PRO A 307 0.60 -22.40 -0.84
CA PRO A 307 -0.41 -23.38 -0.45
C PRO A 307 -1.21 -22.89 0.76
N ALA A 308 -2.53 -23.14 0.79
CA ALA A 308 -3.42 -22.63 1.84
C ALA A 308 -3.00 -23.00 3.28
N ASP A 309 -2.30 -24.14 3.44
CA ASP A 309 -1.97 -24.72 4.73
C ASP A 309 -0.58 -24.32 5.28
N ASP A 310 0.16 -23.46 4.57
CA ASP A 310 1.52 -23.08 4.95
C ASP A 310 1.59 -21.76 5.77
N ASN A 311 1.84 -21.90 7.08
CA ASN A 311 2.00 -20.81 8.04
C ASN A 311 3.45 -20.29 8.18
N HIS A 312 4.40 -20.72 7.35
CA HIS A 312 5.80 -20.29 7.43
C HIS A 312 6.01 -18.87 6.88
N GLY A 313 6.71 -17.99 7.60
CA GLY A 313 7.04 -16.64 7.10
C GLY A 313 7.97 -16.65 5.88
N GLY A 314 7.81 -15.69 4.96
CA GLY A 314 8.67 -15.49 3.78
C GLY A 314 7.90 -15.15 2.48
N ASN A 315 8.59 -14.55 1.50
CA ASN A 315 8.00 -14.14 0.22
C ASN A 315 7.62 -15.34 -0.68
N ALA A 316 6.34 -15.45 -1.06
CA ALA A 316 5.82 -16.51 -1.95
C ALA A 316 4.86 -15.94 -3.01
N ILE A 317 5.41 -15.08 -3.88
CA ILE A 317 4.66 -14.27 -4.85
C ILE A 317 5.21 -14.53 -6.26
N THR A 318 4.33 -14.60 -7.25
CA THR A 318 4.67 -14.47 -8.68
C THR A 318 3.94 -13.27 -9.29
N PHE A 319 4.19 -12.93 -10.55
CA PHE A 319 3.57 -11.80 -11.22
C PHE A 319 2.84 -12.23 -12.50
N ILE A 320 1.64 -11.68 -12.70
CA ILE A 320 1.01 -11.59 -14.02
C ILE A 320 1.18 -10.18 -14.56
N ILE A 321 1.23 -10.03 -15.88
CA ILE A 321 1.31 -8.73 -16.55
C ILE A 321 0.03 -8.51 -17.35
N ALA A 322 -0.61 -7.36 -17.19
CA ALA A 322 -1.82 -6.99 -17.91
C ALA A 322 -1.77 -5.55 -18.42
N THR A 323 -2.56 -5.24 -19.44
CA THR A 323 -2.81 -3.86 -19.89
C THR A 323 -3.63 -3.08 -18.85
N LEU A 324 -3.44 -1.77 -18.80
CA LEU A 324 -4.31 -0.82 -18.08
C LEU A 324 -5.28 -0.08 -19.00
N GLY A 325 -5.29 -0.42 -20.29
CA GLY A 325 -6.06 0.25 -21.35
C GLY A 325 -5.93 1.78 -21.35
N THR A 326 -4.77 2.34 -21.01
CA THR A 326 -4.62 3.81 -20.86
C THR A 326 -4.68 4.55 -22.19
N ASP A 327 -4.50 3.87 -23.30
CA ASP A 327 -4.71 4.34 -24.67
C ASP A 327 -6.20 4.38 -25.07
N ILE A 328 -7.07 3.65 -24.36
CA ILE A 328 -8.52 3.62 -24.60
C ILE A 328 -9.22 4.73 -23.80
N ALA A 329 -9.96 5.59 -24.52
CA ALA A 329 -10.69 6.71 -23.92
C ALA A 329 -11.99 6.26 -23.24
N ASP A 330 -12.79 5.40 -23.90
CA ASP A 330 -14.05 4.91 -23.35
C ASP A 330 -13.81 3.98 -22.15
N ALA A 331 -14.46 4.29 -21.02
CA ALA A 331 -14.23 3.57 -19.77
C ALA A 331 -14.73 2.11 -19.79
N ARG A 332 -15.80 1.82 -20.53
CA ARG A 332 -16.35 0.46 -20.66
C ARG A 332 -15.43 -0.40 -21.52
N GLU A 333 -14.98 0.11 -22.66
CA GLU A 333 -13.99 -0.55 -23.52
C GLU A 333 -12.66 -0.78 -22.79
N ARG A 334 -12.20 0.23 -22.03
CA ARG A 334 -11.00 0.13 -21.20
C ARG A 334 -11.12 -0.99 -20.17
N LEU A 335 -12.23 -1.07 -19.44
CA LEU A 335 -12.48 -2.14 -18.46
C LEU A 335 -12.54 -3.52 -19.13
N ALA A 336 -13.17 -3.63 -20.30
CA ALA A 336 -13.24 -4.87 -21.06
C ALA A 336 -11.85 -5.36 -21.49
N ALA A 337 -11.00 -4.45 -21.99
CA ALA A 337 -9.63 -4.76 -22.39
C ALA A 337 -8.76 -5.21 -21.20
N ILE A 338 -8.92 -4.56 -20.04
CA ILE A 338 -8.25 -4.95 -18.78
C ILE A 338 -8.68 -6.36 -18.38
N ARG A 339 -10.00 -6.61 -18.30
CA ARG A 339 -10.57 -7.91 -17.92
C ARG A 339 -10.00 -9.03 -18.80
N GLU A 340 -9.98 -8.82 -20.11
CA GLU A 340 -9.51 -9.81 -21.06
C GLU A 340 -8.01 -10.10 -20.90
N SER A 341 -7.20 -9.05 -20.76
CA SER A 341 -5.76 -9.20 -20.54
C SER A 341 -5.44 -9.92 -19.22
N VAL A 342 -6.18 -9.61 -18.14
CA VAL A 342 -6.03 -10.28 -16.84
C VAL A 342 -6.44 -11.75 -16.93
N ARG A 343 -7.54 -12.07 -17.64
CA ARG A 343 -8.02 -13.43 -17.84
C ARG A 343 -6.95 -14.29 -18.51
N HIS A 344 -6.41 -13.85 -19.65
CA HIS A 344 -5.35 -14.57 -20.35
C HIS A 344 -4.09 -14.75 -19.51
N ALA A 345 -3.65 -13.70 -18.82
CA ALA A 345 -2.44 -13.76 -17.99
C ALA A 345 -2.60 -14.73 -16.80
N LYS A 346 -3.79 -14.78 -16.19
CA LYS A 346 -4.12 -15.74 -15.13
C LYS A 346 -4.18 -17.18 -15.66
N GLU A 347 -4.83 -17.41 -16.79
CA GLU A 347 -4.92 -18.74 -17.42
C GLU A 347 -3.53 -19.29 -17.75
N HIS A 348 -2.63 -18.45 -18.27
CA HIS A 348 -1.25 -18.85 -18.52
C HIS A 348 -0.54 -19.29 -17.23
N VAL A 349 -0.58 -18.48 -16.16
CA VAL A 349 0.06 -18.82 -14.88
C VAL A 349 -0.57 -20.07 -14.24
N GLN A 350 -1.89 -20.23 -14.33
CA GLN A 350 -2.59 -21.41 -13.80
C GLN A 350 -2.29 -22.69 -14.58
N SER A 351 -1.91 -22.58 -15.85
CA SER A 351 -1.51 -23.73 -16.67
C SER A 351 -0.13 -24.30 -16.29
N LEU A 352 0.68 -23.54 -15.55
CA LEU A 352 2.02 -23.96 -15.15
C LEU A 352 1.98 -24.94 -13.97
N PRO A 353 2.83 -25.99 -13.96
CA PRO A 353 2.95 -26.87 -12.81
C PRO A 353 3.37 -26.10 -11.56
N LYS A 354 2.67 -26.31 -10.42
CA LYS A 354 2.97 -25.60 -9.15
C LYS A 354 4.44 -25.70 -8.74
N GLN A 355 5.06 -26.86 -8.95
CA GLN A 355 6.48 -27.12 -8.68
C GLN A 355 7.48 -26.31 -9.54
N ALA A 356 7.02 -25.74 -10.67
CA ALA A 356 7.83 -24.90 -11.55
C ALA A 356 7.64 -23.39 -11.31
N MET A 357 6.73 -22.99 -10.41
CA MET A 357 6.36 -21.59 -10.20
C MET A 357 7.50 -20.73 -9.67
N LEU A 358 8.36 -21.29 -8.81
CA LEU A 358 9.52 -20.58 -8.29
C LEU A 358 10.52 -20.28 -9.41
N GLN A 359 10.84 -21.27 -10.24
CA GLN A 359 11.77 -21.13 -11.37
C GLN A 359 11.21 -20.16 -12.41
N TYR A 360 9.92 -20.26 -12.71
CA TYR A 360 9.22 -19.30 -13.58
C TYR A 360 9.38 -17.87 -13.07
N THR A 361 9.11 -17.66 -11.79
CA THR A 361 9.19 -16.32 -11.17
C THR A 361 10.62 -15.77 -11.18
N VAL A 362 11.61 -16.59 -10.84
CA VAL A 362 13.02 -16.20 -10.87
C VAL A 362 13.44 -15.82 -12.29
N LEU A 363 13.06 -16.62 -13.29
CA LEU A 363 13.39 -16.34 -14.70
C LEU A 363 12.71 -15.07 -15.21
N LEU A 364 11.44 -14.85 -14.86
CA LEU A 364 10.70 -13.64 -15.19
C LEU A 364 11.40 -12.41 -14.60
N MET A 365 11.74 -12.45 -13.31
CA MET A 365 12.34 -11.33 -12.56
C MET A 365 13.83 -11.09 -12.86
N ALA A 366 14.57 -12.11 -13.31
CA ALA A 366 16.02 -12.08 -13.43
C ALA A 366 16.57 -10.87 -14.23
N PRO A 367 16.02 -10.48 -15.40
CA PRO A 367 16.52 -9.31 -16.12
C PRO A 367 16.32 -8.01 -15.32
N THR A 368 15.22 -7.88 -14.59
CA THR A 368 14.97 -6.70 -13.74
C THR A 368 15.96 -6.66 -12.59
N ILE A 369 16.14 -7.77 -11.87
CA ILE A 369 17.12 -7.89 -10.78
C ILE A 369 18.53 -7.56 -11.30
N LEU A 370 18.92 -8.09 -12.46
CA LEU A 370 20.22 -7.82 -13.08
C LEU A 370 20.41 -6.32 -13.37
N THR A 371 19.39 -5.64 -13.87
CA THR A 371 19.48 -4.18 -14.13
C THR A 371 19.65 -3.38 -12.84
N LEU A 372 18.99 -3.79 -11.75
CA LEU A 372 19.11 -3.15 -10.45
C LEU A 372 20.51 -3.38 -9.85
N LEU A 373 21.01 -4.62 -9.88
CA LEU A 373 22.33 -4.97 -9.35
C LEU A 373 23.49 -4.31 -10.13
N THR A 374 23.32 -4.09 -11.43
CA THR A 374 24.34 -3.44 -12.29
C THR A 374 24.23 -1.91 -12.31
N GLY A 375 23.23 -1.32 -11.62
CA GLY A 375 23.02 0.12 -11.56
C GLY A 375 22.45 0.76 -12.84
N ILE A 376 22.07 -0.04 -13.83
CA ILE A 376 21.43 0.41 -15.07
C ILE A 376 19.90 0.46 -14.97
N GLY A 377 19.32 0.05 -13.83
CA GLY A 377 17.88 0.11 -13.57
C GLY A 377 17.29 1.48 -13.92
N GLY A 378 16.10 1.48 -14.54
CA GLY A 378 15.44 2.69 -15.03
C GLY A 378 16.09 3.33 -16.28
N ARG A 379 17.02 2.62 -16.95
CA ARG A 379 17.56 3.02 -18.28
C ARG A 379 17.18 2.06 -19.40
N THR A 380 16.57 0.92 -19.08
CA THR A 380 16.09 -0.09 -20.03
C THR A 380 14.57 -0.04 -20.11
N ARG A 381 14.00 -0.74 -21.11
CA ARG A 381 12.54 -0.94 -21.15
C ARG A 381 12.09 -1.70 -19.89
N PRO A 382 11.05 -1.22 -19.20
CA PRO A 382 10.59 -1.86 -17.98
C PRO A 382 9.87 -3.18 -18.32
N MET A 383 9.92 -4.16 -17.41
CA MET A 383 9.11 -5.36 -17.55
C MET A 383 7.63 -5.00 -17.67
N PHE A 384 7.17 -4.13 -16.77
CA PHE A 384 5.85 -3.51 -16.74
C PHE A 384 5.95 -2.10 -16.16
N ASN A 385 5.01 -1.20 -16.50
CA ASN A 385 5.15 0.22 -16.16
C ASN A 385 4.99 0.50 -14.66
N ILE A 386 4.10 -0.24 -13.98
CA ILE A 386 3.68 0.02 -12.61
C ILE A 386 3.31 -1.29 -11.89
N THR A 387 3.57 -1.38 -10.59
CA THR A 387 3.02 -2.46 -9.76
C THR A 387 1.68 -2.02 -9.19
N ILE A 388 0.63 -2.82 -9.39
CA ILE A 388 -0.65 -2.66 -8.70
C ILE A 388 -0.96 -3.93 -7.93
N SER A 389 -1.05 -3.81 -6.60
CA SER A 389 -1.30 -4.92 -5.69
C SER A 389 -2.63 -4.74 -4.96
N ASN A 390 -3.30 -5.84 -4.66
CA ASN A 390 -4.51 -5.85 -3.82
C ASN A 390 -4.35 -6.93 -2.74
N VAL A 391 -4.33 -6.51 -1.48
CA VAL A 391 -4.13 -7.36 -0.31
C VAL A 391 -5.46 -7.52 0.44
N PRO A 392 -5.92 -8.76 0.67
CA PRO A 392 -7.08 -8.98 1.53
C PRO A 392 -6.72 -8.70 2.98
N GLY A 393 -7.48 -7.80 3.60
CA GLY A 393 -7.44 -7.52 5.04
C GLY A 393 -8.70 -7.98 5.77
N PRO A 394 -8.84 -7.64 7.06
CA PRO A 394 -9.97 -8.03 7.91
C PRO A 394 -11.31 -7.55 7.39
N ASP A 395 -12.33 -8.40 7.49
CA ASP A 395 -13.71 -8.09 7.12
C ASP A 395 -14.50 -7.41 8.24
N GLN A 396 -14.08 -7.59 9.49
CA GLN A 396 -14.72 -6.98 10.67
C GLN A 396 -13.93 -5.76 11.19
N PRO A 397 -14.60 -4.78 11.82
CA PRO A 397 -13.94 -3.71 12.55
C PRO A 397 -13.02 -4.26 13.65
N LEU A 398 -11.90 -3.58 13.86
CA LEU A 398 -10.88 -3.92 14.84
C LEU A 398 -10.60 -2.72 15.72
N TYR A 399 -10.26 -3.00 16.97
CA TYR A 399 -9.90 -2.00 17.96
C TYR A 399 -8.48 -2.24 18.44
N PHE A 400 -7.79 -1.14 18.72
CA PHE A 400 -6.46 -1.10 19.31
C PHE A 400 -6.50 -0.17 20.52
N ARG A 401 -6.28 -0.70 21.73
CA ARG A 401 -6.37 0.09 22.98
C ARG A 401 -7.70 0.85 23.13
N GLY A 402 -8.79 0.22 22.69
CA GLY A 402 -10.13 0.79 22.67
C GLY A 402 -10.39 1.79 21.53
N ALA A 403 -9.37 2.19 20.76
CA ALA A 403 -9.48 3.04 19.59
C ALA A 403 -9.91 2.20 18.38
N GLU A 404 -10.86 2.70 17.60
CA GLU A 404 -11.36 2.00 16.41
C GLU A 404 -10.42 2.21 15.24
N LEU A 405 -9.93 1.13 14.62
CA LEU A 405 -9.20 1.23 13.35
C LEU A 405 -10.21 1.59 12.25
N VAL A 406 -9.95 2.65 11.49
CA VAL A 406 -10.88 3.16 10.46
C VAL A 406 -10.36 2.99 9.04
N ALA A 407 -9.05 2.86 8.86
CA ALA A 407 -8.43 2.63 7.56
C ALA A 407 -7.03 2.04 7.70
N ILE A 408 -6.63 1.26 6.69
CA ILE A 408 -5.29 0.70 6.54
C ILE A 408 -4.79 1.05 5.15
N TYR A 409 -3.76 1.89 5.03
CA TYR A 409 -3.18 2.27 3.76
C TYR A 409 -1.75 1.72 3.62
N PRO A 410 -1.49 0.81 2.67
CA PRO A 410 -0.15 0.30 2.43
C PRO A 410 0.75 1.34 1.74
N ALA A 411 1.94 1.54 2.28
CA ALA A 411 3.02 2.33 1.67
C ALA A 411 4.07 1.38 1.08
N SER A 412 3.97 1.12 -0.22
CA SER A 412 4.80 0.12 -0.90
C SER A 412 6.15 0.67 -1.40
N ILE A 413 6.93 -0.20 -2.05
CA ILE A 413 8.28 0.10 -2.55
C ILE A 413 8.22 0.72 -3.94
N VAL A 414 9.11 1.68 -4.15
CA VAL A 414 9.39 2.34 -5.44
C VAL A 414 10.85 2.06 -5.79
N THR A 415 11.10 1.55 -6.99
CA THR A 415 12.42 1.13 -7.47
C THR A 415 12.82 1.85 -8.76
N HIS A 416 14.09 1.78 -9.15
CA HIS A 416 14.53 2.29 -10.45
C HIS A 416 13.78 1.55 -11.57
N GLY A 417 13.14 2.28 -12.48
CA GLY A 417 12.26 1.70 -13.49
C GLY A 417 10.78 1.65 -13.08
N GLN A 418 10.43 1.97 -11.84
CA GLN A 418 9.06 1.99 -11.35
C GLN A 418 8.88 3.10 -10.30
N ALA A 419 8.63 4.32 -10.79
CA ALA A 419 8.51 5.54 -9.99
C ALA A 419 7.20 5.65 -9.20
N LEU A 420 6.23 4.78 -9.46
CA LEU A 420 4.93 4.71 -8.78
C LEU A 420 4.62 3.27 -8.40
N ASN A 421 4.00 3.10 -7.24
CA ASN A 421 3.39 1.86 -6.79
C ASN A 421 2.00 2.17 -6.23
N ILE A 422 1.00 1.38 -6.61
CA ILE A 422 -0.35 1.47 -6.06
C ILE A 422 -0.62 0.16 -5.34
N THR A 423 -0.89 0.23 -4.05
CA THR A 423 -1.24 -0.96 -3.27
C THR A 423 -2.56 -0.71 -2.56
N CYS A 424 -3.49 -1.64 -2.75
CA CYS A 424 -4.81 -1.60 -2.16
C CYS A 424 -4.90 -2.61 -1.01
N GLU A 425 -5.66 -2.28 0.02
CA GLU A 425 -5.99 -3.20 1.09
C GLU A 425 -7.45 -3.08 1.50
N SER A 426 -8.15 -4.21 1.51
CA SER A 426 -9.53 -4.25 1.98
C SER A 426 -9.59 -4.27 3.50
N TYR A 427 -10.42 -3.43 4.12
CA TYR A 427 -10.62 -3.42 5.57
C TYR A 427 -12.06 -3.02 5.92
N ALA A 428 -12.75 -3.82 6.74
CA ALA A 428 -14.05 -3.51 7.33
C ALA A 428 -15.08 -2.89 6.35
N GLY A 429 -15.23 -3.48 5.18
CA GLY A 429 -16.17 -3.00 4.15
C GLY A 429 -15.67 -1.83 3.30
N ALA A 430 -14.40 -1.44 3.40
CA ALA A 430 -13.75 -0.42 2.57
C ALA A 430 -12.56 -1.00 1.79
N MET A 431 -12.26 -0.44 0.62
CA MET A 431 -11.03 -0.65 -0.13
C MET A 431 -10.15 0.58 0.00
N ASN A 432 -8.97 0.42 0.59
CA ASN A 432 -8.03 1.50 0.89
C ASN A 432 -6.88 1.47 -0.11
N PHE A 433 -6.70 2.56 -0.86
CA PHE A 433 -5.65 2.72 -1.85
C PHE A 433 -4.51 3.55 -1.26
N GLY A 434 -3.30 2.99 -1.27
CA GLY A 434 -2.06 3.71 -1.00
C GLY A 434 -1.29 3.96 -2.30
N PHE A 435 -0.97 5.21 -2.57
CA PHE A 435 -0.17 5.65 -3.72
C PHE A 435 1.22 6.08 -3.21
N THR A 436 2.26 5.30 -3.50
CA THR A 436 3.64 5.67 -3.18
C THR A 436 4.39 6.03 -4.45
N GLY A 437 4.86 7.27 -4.55
CA GLY A 437 5.56 7.77 -5.73
C GLY A 437 6.92 8.39 -5.42
N CYS A 438 7.83 8.40 -6.39
CA CYS A 438 9.04 9.21 -6.32
C CYS A 438 8.68 10.70 -6.41
N HIS A 439 9.11 11.49 -5.42
CA HIS A 439 8.71 12.88 -5.28
C HIS A 439 9.07 13.76 -6.48
N SER A 440 10.27 13.57 -7.05
CA SER A 440 10.78 14.36 -8.18
C SER A 440 10.27 13.87 -9.53
N SER A 441 10.09 12.56 -9.69
CA SER A 441 9.60 11.98 -10.96
C SER A 441 8.11 12.22 -11.15
N LEU A 442 7.36 12.36 -10.05
CA LEU A 442 5.90 12.51 -10.05
C LEU A 442 5.50 13.75 -9.24
N PRO A 443 5.74 14.97 -9.73
CA PRO A 443 5.18 16.17 -9.11
C PRO A 443 3.67 16.00 -8.93
N SER A 444 3.06 16.53 -7.87
CA SER A 444 1.59 16.47 -7.70
C SER A 444 0.95 15.08 -7.81
N MET A 445 1.69 14.00 -7.52
CA MET A 445 1.20 12.60 -7.55
C MET A 445 -0.11 12.41 -6.78
N GLN A 446 -0.35 13.21 -5.74
CA GLN A 446 -1.56 13.14 -4.92
C GLN A 446 -2.85 13.35 -5.71
N ARG A 447 -2.80 13.98 -6.90
CA ARG A 447 -3.95 14.11 -7.80
C ARG A 447 -4.49 12.75 -8.25
N LEU A 448 -3.69 11.68 -8.25
CA LEU A 448 -4.16 10.32 -8.54
C LEU A 448 -5.26 9.86 -7.58
N ALA A 449 -5.23 10.27 -6.31
CA ALA A 449 -6.29 9.94 -5.35
C ALA A 449 -7.63 10.58 -5.74
N VAL A 450 -7.59 11.81 -6.24
CA VAL A 450 -8.78 12.50 -6.79
C VAL A 450 -9.24 11.81 -8.06
N TYR A 451 -8.31 11.53 -8.98
CA TYR A 451 -8.64 10.92 -10.27
C TYR A 451 -9.14 9.49 -10.16
N ALA A 452 -8.76 8.78 -9.11
CA ALA A 452 -9.35 7.48 -8.80
C ALA A 452 -10.85 7.59 -8.50
N THR A 453 -11.29 8.68 -7.85
CA THR A 453 -12.72 8.91 -7.59
C THR A 453 -13.46 9.19 -8.89
N GLU A 454 -12.92 10.09 -9.71
CA GLU A 454 -13.51 10.45 -10.99
C GLU A 454 -13.52 9.27 -11.96
N ALA A 455 -12.47 8.43 -11.97
CA ALA A 455 -12.42 7.22 -12.78
C ALA A 455 -13.44 6.16 -12.33
N LEU A 456 -13.71 6.07 -11.02
CA LEU A 456 -14.79 5.23 -10.52
C LEU A 456 -16.16 5.74 -10.99
N GLU A 457 -16.41 7.05 -10.88
CA GLU A 457 -17.65 7.67 -11.34
C GLU A 457 -17.84 7.52 -12.86
N GLU A 458 -16.77 7.63 -13.64
CA GLU A 458 -16.76 7.40 -15.09
C GLU A 458 -17.15 5.95 -15.42
N LEU A 459 -16.59 4.97 -14.71
CA LEU A 459 -16.94 3.56 -14.89
C LEU A 459 -18.39 3.26 -14.50
N GLU A 460 -18.88 3.84 -13.41
CA GLU A 460 -20.27 3.72 -12.99
C GLU A 460 -21.22 4.30 -14.03
N ALA A 461 -20.93 5.49 -14.54
CA ALA A 461 -21.73 6.12 -15.60
C ALA A 461 -21.71 5.30 -16.89
N ALA A 462 -20.58 4.68 -17.22
CA ALA A 462 -20.43 3.88 -18.42
C ALA A 462 -21.14 2.52 -18.34
N VAL A 463 -21.18 1.90 -17.15
CA VAL A 463 -21.60 0.49 -16.97
C VAL A 463 -22.97 0.33 -16.30
N MET A 464 -23.27 1.14 -15.29
CA MET A 464 -24.47 0.97 -14.48
C MET A 464 -25.70 1.56 -15.19
N PRO A 465 -26.90 0.98 -14.99
CA PRO A 465 -28.12 1.58 -15.48
C PRO A 465 -28.31 2.97 -14.84
N PRO A 466 -28.88 3.94 -15.59
CA PRO A 466 -29.14 5.26 -15.03
C PRO A 466 -30.00 5.13 -13.77
N PRO A 467 -29.73 5.92 -12.72
CA PRO A 467 -30.49 5.85 -11.49
C PRO A 467 -31.97 6.04 -11.81
N LYS A 468 -32.82 5.11 -11.32
CA LYS A 468 -34.28 5.24 -11.49
C LYS A 468 -34.69 6.62 -10.95
N PRO A 469 -35.45 7.42 -11.73
CA PRO A 469 -35.88 8.73 -11.25
C PRO A 469 -36.63 8.54 -9.94
N VAL A 470 -36.11 9.14 -8.87
CA VAL A 470 -36.76 9.11 -7.56
C VAL A 470 -38.13 9.77 -7.73
N ARG A 471 -39.18 8.94 -7.73
CA ARG A 471 -40.56 9.40 -7.79
C ARG A 471 -40.78 10.19 -6.50
N LYS A 472 -40.71 11.52 -6.58
CA LYS A 472 -41.03 12.41 -5.45
C LYS A 472 -42.42 12.02 -4.96
N SER A 473 -42.51 11.38 -3.80
CA SER A 473 -43.81 11.15 -3.17
C SER A 473 -44.49 12.51 -3.00
N PRO A 474 -45.78 12.64 -3.33
CA PRO A 474 -46.48 13.90 -3.11
C PRO A 474 -46.37 14.24 -1.63
N ARG A 475 -45.81 15.42 -1.33
CA ARG A 475 -45.74 15.95 0.04
C ARG A 475 -47.16 15.89 0.62
N LYS A 476 -47.36 15.10 1.67
CA LYS A 476 -48.58 15.19 2.47
C LYS A 476 -48.67 16.63 3.01
N PRO A 477 -49.84 17.29 2.95
CA PRO A 477 -50.03 18.59 3.57
C PRO A 477 -49.75 18.47 5.06
N VAL A 478 -48.90 19.36 5.58
CA VAL A 478 -48.67 19.49 7.03
C VAL A 478 -49.98 20.02 7.66
N PRO A 479 -50.51 19.41 8.73
CA PRO A 479 -51.68 19.94 9.41
C PRO A 479 -51.31 21.27 10.08
N VAL A 480 -52.04 22.32 9.74
CA VAL A 480 -51.95 23.62 10.42
C VAL A 480 -52.53 23.44 11.82
N ALA A 481 -51.71 23.59 12.85
CA ALA A 481 -52.17 23.61 14.23
C ALA A 481 -53.08 24.82 14.46
N ALA A 482 -54.30 24.58 14.91
CA ALA A 482 -55.24 25.61 15.30
C ALA A 482 -54.68 26.37 16.52
N ALA A 483 -54.56 27.69 16.39
CA ALA A 483 -54.22 28.58 17.49
C ALA A 483 -55.38 28.64 18.50
N THR A 484 -55.12 28.26 19.74
CA THR A 484 -56.01 28.47 20.87
C THR A 484 -56.06 29.95 21.23
N VAL A 485 -57.28 30.49 21.27
CA VAL A 485 -57.61 31.85 21.70
C VAL A 485 -57.88 31.83 23.21
N GLY A 486 -57.25 32.75 23.94
CA GLY A 486 -57.48 33.05 25.36
C GLY A 486 -56.13 33.27 26.06
N ASP A 487 -55.80 34.41 26.67
CA ASP A 487 -56.63 35.48 27.20
C ASP A 487 -55.80 36.78 27.25
N ARG A 488 -56.43 37.91 26.91
CA ARG A 488 -55.81 39.23 26.84
C ARG A 488 -56.34 40.04 28.00
N LYS A 489 -55.52 40.36 29.02
CA LYS A 489 -55.77 41.54 29.88
C LYS A 489 -54.53 42.05 30.63
N LYS A 490 -54.21 43.33 30.32
CA LYS A 490 -53.39 44.33 31.06
C LYS A 490 -51.87 44.05 31.07
N ALA A 491 -50.98 44.99 30.75
CA ALA A 491 -51.02 46.43 30.99
C ALA A 491 -50.26 47.23 29.91
N LYS A 492 -50.76 48.44 29.64
CA LYS A 492 -50.07 49.53 28.92
C LYS A 492 -49.04 50.21 29.83
N LYS A 493 -47.85 50.48 29.27
CA LYS A 493 -46.94 51.64 29.45
C LYS A 493 -45.59 51.24 28.83
N ALA A 494 -44.77 52.04 28.18
CA ALA A 494 -44.80 53.38 27.57
C ALA A 494 -43.59 53.39 26.61
N ALA A 495 -43.70 54.07 25.47
CA ALA A 495 -42.65 54.11 24.45
C ALA A 495 -41.57 55.18 24.75
N THR A 496 -40.31 54.90 24.39
CA THR A 496 -39.38 55.90 23.82
C THR A 496 -38.38 55.19 22.89
N PRO A 497 -38.14 55.68 21.66
CA PRO A 497 -37.19 55.07 20.73
C PRO A 497 -35.80 55.72 20.87
N GLN A 498 -34.75 54.91 20.98
CA GLN A 498 -33.37 55.36 20.76
C GLN A 498 -32.90 54.94 19.36
N THR A 499 -32.56 55.97 18.58
CA THR A 499 -31.94 55.97 17.27
C THR A 499 -30.48 55.49 17.34
N THR A 500 -30.09 54.58 16.43
CA THR A 500 -28.69 54.16 16.24
C THR A 500 -27.99 55.06 15.21
N PRO A 501 -26.76 55.57 15.45
CA PRO A 501 -26.10 56.49 14.53
C PRO A 501 -25.28 55.80 13.43
N ALA A 502 -25.20 56.50 12.30
CA ALA A 502 -24.48 56.14 11.09
C ALA A 502 -22.95 56.18 11.25
N ARG A 503 -22.29 55.30 10.49
CA ARG A 503 -20.84 55.05 10.39
C ARG A 503 -20.12 56.15 9.58
N PRO A 504 -18.97 56.70 10.02
CA PRO A 504 -18.26 57.71 9.24
C PRO A 504 -17.27 57.13 8.23
N ALA A 505 -17.09 57.89 7.16
CA ALA A 505 -16.33 57.59 5.95
C ALA A 505 -14.80 57.73 6.10
N ARG A 506 -14.10 56.97 5.25
CA ARG A 506 -12.63 56.96 5.06
C ARG A 506 -12.08 58.34 4.67
N ARG A 507 -11.01 58.77 5.34
CA ARG A 507 -10.11 59.84 4.87
C ARG A 507 -8.90 59.27 4.14
N LYS A 508 -8.60 59.86 2.97
CA LYS A 508 -7.38 59.69 2.18
C LYS A 508 -6.19 60.37 2.88
N ALA A 509 -5.00 59.78 2.80
CA ALA A 509 -3.73 60.41 3.13
C ALA A 509 -3.06 61.01 1.86
N PRO A 510 -2.34 62.13 1.94
CA PRO A 510 -1.53 62.68 0.85
C PRO A 510 -0.06 62.21 0.92
N PRO A 511 0.78 62.47 -0.11
CA PRO A 511 2.02 61.75 -0.33
C PRO A 511 3.26 62.45 0.26
N ALA A 512 4.21 61.64 0.70
CA ALA A 512 5.66 61.80 0.52
C ALA A 512 6.31 60.41 0.68
#